data_AF-A0A2M7JFT0-F1
#
_entry.id   AF-A0A2M7JFT0-F1
#
_cell.length_a   1.000
_cell.length_b   1.000
_cell.length_c   1.000
_cell.angle_alpha   90.00
_cell.angle_beta   90.00
_cell.angle_gamma   90.00
#
_symmetry.space_group_name_H-M   'P 1'
#
loop_
_entity.id
_entity.type
_entity.pdbx_description
1 polymer ?
#
loop_
_entity_poly.entity_id
_entity_poly.type
_entity_poly.pdbx_seq_one_letter_code
_entity_poly.pdbx_strand_id
1 'polypeptide(L)'
;IDRGFALLVIHHIRKQSAEYALDRVAGTTGITGAADSVWVLDTGKGEASAILQVTGRDIETQEIGMKFENGIWSSLGPAEEVALSGERKEIITLLEENGPMYPKVIGDILRKNASTTRNLLFLMKQKNLIINTPDGRYALPPPNISIRP
;
A
#
# COMPACT_ATOMS: atom_id res chain seq x y z
N ILE A 1 -38.18 3.05 1.91
CA ILE A 1 -38.21 1.74 2.57
C ILE A 1 -36.76 1.39 2.89
N ASP A 2 -36.34 1.56 4.14
CA ASP A 2 -35.10 0.92 4.62
C ASP A 2 -35.42 -0.57 4.72
N ARG A 3 -35.02 -1.32 3.69
CA ARG A 3 -35.08 -2.77 3.76
C ARG A 3 -33.76 -3.19 4.40
N GLY A 4 -33.80 -3.86 5.55
CA GLY A 4 -32.62 -4.34 6.27
C GLY A 4 -31.89 -5.49 5.57
N PHE A 5 -31.77 -5.44 4.25
CA PHE A 5 -31.02 -6.38 3.43
C PHE A 5 -30.13 -5.62 2.45
N ALA A 6 -28.98 -6.19 2.13
CA ALA A 6 -28.08 -5.70 1.09
C ALA A 6 -28.07 -6.69 -0.07
N LEU A 7 -28.08 -6.19 -1.31
CA LEU A 7 -27.83 -6.99 -2.51
C LEU A 7 -26.40 -6.75 -2.98
N LEU A 8 -25.59 -7.80 -2.98
CA LEU A 8 -24.24 -7.77 -3.52
C LEU A 8 -24.21 -8.51 -4.86
N VAL A 9 -23.79 -7.80 -5.92
CA VAL A 9 -23.60 -8.38 -7.25
C VAL A 9 -22.11 -8.40 -7.56
N ILE A 10 -21.58 -9.58 -7.89
CA ILE A 10 -20.17 -9.78 -8.22
C ILE A 10 -20.05 -10.11 -9.70
N HIS A 11 -19.23 -9.36 -10.42
CA HIS A 11 -18.92 -9.62 -11.82
C HIS A 11 -17.48 -9.25 -12.15
N HIS A 12 -16.99 -9.72 -13.30
CA HIS A 12 -15.63 -9.46 -13.74
C HIS A 12 -15.42 -8.00 -14.17
N ILE A 13 -14.20 -7.49 -13.98
CA ILE A 13 -13.73 -6.22 -14.54
C ILE A 13 -13.13 -6.42 -15.94
N ARG A 14 -13.06 -5.36 -16.74
CA ARG A 14 -12.35 -5.40 -18.04
C ARG A 14 -10.83 -5.51 -17.81
N LYS A 15 -10.11 -6.16 -18.73
CA LYS A 15 -8.65 -6.35 -18.65
C LYS A 15 -7.82 -5.08 -18.87
N GLN A 16 -8.42 -4.01 -19.41
CA GLN A 16 -7.71 -2.74 -19.61
C GLN A 16 -7.58 -1.98 -18.29
N SER A 17 -6.35 -1.52 -18.01
CA SER A 17 -6.08 -0.56 -16.95
C SER A 17 -6.89 0.71 -17.19
N ALA A 18 -7.53 1.22 -16.15
CA ALA A 18 -8.15 2.54 -16.16
C ALA A 18 -7.69 3.31 -14.93
N GLU A 19 -7.59 4.63 -15.09
CA GLU A 19 -7.22 5.57 -14.03
C GLU A 19 -8.31 5.64 -12.95
N TYR A 20 -9.58 5.57 -13.36
CA TYR A 20 -10.72 5.53 -12.46
C TYR A 20 -11.27 4.11 -12.29
N ALA A 21 -11.55 3.74 -11.04
CA ALA A 21 -12.08 2.42 -10.68
C ALA A 21 -13.37 2.07 -11.45
N LEU A 22 -14.30 3.03 -11.54
CA LEU A 22 -15.61 2.87 -12.19
C LEU A 22 -15.48 2.51 -13.68
N ASP A 23 -14.45 3.02 -14.34
CA ASP A 23 -14.22 2.72 -15.75
C ASP A 23 -13.83 1.26 -15.97
N ARG A 24 -13.38 0.54 -14.92
CA ARG A 24 -13.01 -0.88 -15.01
C ARG A 24 -14.20 -1.83 -14.91
N VAL A 25 -15.35 -1.35 -14.45
CA VAL A 25 -16.58 -2.15 -14.29
C VAL A 25 -17.02 -2.63 -15.68
N ALA A 26 -17.03 -3.95 -15.89
CA ALA A 26 -17.51 -4.50 -17.16
C ALA A 26 -19.04 -4.35 -17.27
N GLY A 27 -19.50 -3.65 -18.31
CA GLY A 27 -20.93 -3.45 -18.57
C GLY A 27 -21.24 -2.02 -19.00
N THR A 28 -22.52 -1.66 -18.96
CA THR A 28 -22.96 -0.28 -19.21
C THR A 28 -22.87 0.54 -17.92
N THR A 29 -22.79 1.86 -18.05
CA THR A 29 -22.88 2.80 -16.91
C THR A 29 -24.20 2.68 -16.14
N GLY A 30 -25.19 1.96 -16.67
CA GLY A 30 -26.43 1.63 -15.95
C GLY A 30 -26.21 0.74 -14.73
N ILE A 31 -25.15 -0.07 -14.68
CA ILE A 31 -24.82 -0.91 -13.51
C ILE A 31 -24.28 -0.05 -12.37
N THR A 32 -23.30 0.80 -12.66
CA THR A 32 -22.69 1.68 -11.65
C THR A 32 -23.64 2.79 -11.21
N GLY A 33 -24.54 3.26 -12.09
CA GLY A 33 -25.55 4.26 -11.76
C GLY A 33 -26.74 3.75 -10.93
N ALA A 34 -26.94 2.43 -10.86
CA ALA A 34 -28.02 1.81 -10.09
C ALA A 34 -27.59 1.33 -8.69
N ALA A 35 -26.28 1.16 -8.46
CA ALA A 35 -25.75 0.69 -7.18
C ALA A 35 -25.48 1.85 -6.21
N ASP A 36 -25.78 1.67 -4.92
CA ASP A 36 -25.46 2.67 -3.89
C ASP A 36 -23.94 2.80 -3.67
N SER A 37 -23.20 1.70 -3.84
CA SER A 37 -21.74 1.65 -3.81
C SER A 37 -21.18 0.68 -4.83
N VAL A 38 -20.00 1.01 -5.39
CA VAL A 38 -19.27 0.21 -6.36
C VAL A 38 -17.89 -0.11 -5.80
N TRP A 39 -17.55 -1.40 -5.81
CA TRP A 39 -16.28 -1.91 -5.30
C TRP A 39 -15.51 -2.57 -6.46
N VAL A 40 -14.24 -2.18 -6.61
CA VAL A 40 -13.37 -2.67 -7.68
C VAL A 40 -12.12 -3.25 -7.04
N LEU A 41 -11.96 -4.56 -7.16
CA LEU A 41 -10.77 -5.26 -6.69
C LEU A 41 -9.77 -5.38 -7.84
N ASP A 42 -8.69 -4.60 -7.76
CA ASP A 42 -7.58 -4.66 -8.70
C ASP A 42 -6.44 -5.51 -8.12
N THR A 43 -6.22 -6.68 -8.72
CA THR A 43 -5.10 -7.55 -8.36
C THR A 43 -3.82 -7.02 -8.98
N GLY A 44 -3.18 -6.06 -8.30
CA GLY A 44 -1.90 -5.49 -8.70
C GLY A 44 -0.71 -6.43 -8.49
N LYS A 45 0.49 -5.96 -8.86
CA LYS A 45 1.78 -6.57 -8.49
C LYS A 45 2.41 -5.70 -7.39
N GLY A 46 2.58 -6.24 -6.18
CA GLY A 46 3.16 -5.53 -5.03
C GLY A 46 3.04 -6.34 -3.73
N GLU A 47 3.37 -5.72 -2.58
CA GLU A 47 3.26 -6.38 -1.26
C GLU A 47 1.82 -6.67 -0.82
N ALA A 48 0.85 -5.86 -1.27
CA ALA A 48 -0.56 -6.19 -1.19
C ALA A 48 -0.92 -7.12 -2.36
N SER A 49 -1.68 -8.18 -2.08
CA SER A 49 -2.15 -9.11 -3.12
C SER A 49 -3.17 -8.45 -4.07
N ALA A 50 -3.86 -7.40 -3.61
CA ALA A 50 -4.75 -6.56 -4.41
C ALA A 50 -5.05 -5.23 -3.70
N ILE A 51 -5.65 -4.29 -4.43
CA ILE A 51 -6.26 -3.06 -3.87
C ILE A 51 -7.76 -3.12 -4.14
N LEU A 52 -8.56 -2.94 -3.09
CA LEU A 52 -10.01 -2.77 -3.19
C LEU A 52 -10.32 -1.28 -3.18
N GLN A 53 -10.75 -0.75 -4.32
CA GLN A 53 -11.22 0.61 -4.47
C GLN A 53 -12.73 0.62 -4.21
N VAL A 54 -13.17 1.46 -3.27
CA VAL A 54 -14.57 1.57 -2.86
C VAL A 54 -15.03 3.00 -3.13
N THR A 55 -16.18 3.16 -3.76
CA THR A 55 -16.83 4.46 -3.95
C THR A 55 -18.35 4.29 -3.91
N GLY A 56 -19.09 5.35 -3.61
CA GLY A 56 -20.55 5.30 -3.57
C GLY A 56 -21.17 6.67 -3.35
N ARG A 57 -22.50 6.74 -3.37
CA ARG A 57 -23.23 8.01 -3.20
C ARG A 57 -23.08 8.58 -1.79
N ASP A 58 -23.14 7.70 -0.80
CA ASP A 58 -23.25 8.06 0.62
C ASP A 58 -22.02 7.61 1.43
N ILE A 59 -20.91 7.30 0.76
CA ILE A 59 -19.64 6.87 1.38
C ILE A 59 -18.45 7.57 0.73
N GLU A 60 -17.40 7.83 1.51
CA GLU A 60 -16.16 8.36 0.98
C GLU A 60 -15.43 7.32 0.12
N THR A 61 -14.79 7.80 -0.95
CA THR A 61 -13.91 6.98 -1.75
C THR A 61 -12.69 6.59 -0.94
N GLN A 62 -12.37 5.29 -0.92
CA GLN A 62 -11.24 4.76 -0.18
C GLN A 62 -10.57 3.62 -0.94
N GLU A 63 -9.27 3.45 -0.70
CA GLU A 63 -8.48 2.34 -1.21
C GLU A 63 -7.99 1.47 -0.07
N ILE A 64 -8.31 0.19 -0.12
CA ILE A 64 -8.01 -0.77 0.94
C ILE A 64 -7.02 -1.78 0.38
N GLY A 65 -5.89 -1.96 1.05
CA GLY A 65 -4.96 -3.04 0.74
C GLY A 65 -5.58 -4.38 1.09
N MET A 66 -5.53 -5.34 0.18
CA MET A 66 -6.15 -6.66 0.35
C MET A 66 -5.09 -7.76 0.23
N LYS A 67 -5.28 -8.82 1.02
CA LYS A 67 -4.49 -10.06 0.97
C LYS A 67 -5.38 -11.23 0.60
N PHE A 68 -4.89 -12.14 -0.25
CA PHE A 68 -5.57 -13.39 -0.55
C PHE A 68 -4.73 -14.57 -0.10
N GLU A 69 -5.20 -15.31 0.90
CA GLU A 69 -4.55 -16.51 1.41
C GLU A 69 -5.59 -17.59 1.70
N ASN A 70 -5.27 -18.83 1.34
CA ASN A 70 -6.12 -20.00 1.61
C ASN A 70 -7.58 -19.85 1.14
N GLY A 71 -7.79 -19.16 0.01
CA GLY A 71 -9.14 -18.93 -0.54
C GLY A 71 -9.91 -17.77 0.11
N ILE A 72 -9.29 -17.01 1.01
CA ILE A 72 -9.96 -15.95 1.79
C ILE A 72 -9.29 -14.60 1.50
N TRP A 73 -10.13 -13.58 1.26
CA TRP A 73 -9.71 -12.18 1.20
C TRP A 73 -9.76 -11.52 2.58
N SER A 74 -8.71 -10.79 2.95
CA SER A 74 -8.65 -10.02 4.19
C SER A 74 -8.14 -8.60 3.94
N SER A 75 -8.71 -7.61 4.64
CA SER A 75 -8.25 -6.22 4.61
C SER A 75 -6.95 -6.06 5.41
N LEU A 76 -5.97 -5.37 4.83
CA LEU A 76 -4.71 -4.98 5.47
C LEU A 76 -4.72 -3.54 6.00
N GLY A 77 -5.82 -2.81 5.78
CA GLY A 77 -5.94 -1.38 6.10
C GLY A 77 -5.84 -0.49 4.85
N PRO A 78 -5.65 0.83 5.04
CA PRO A 78 -5.52 1.77 3.92
C PRO A 78 -4.38 1.37 2.98
N ALA A 79 -4.63 1.40 1.67
CA ALA A 79 -3.66 0.94 0.66
C ALA A 79 -2.33 1.73 0.74
N GLU A 80 -2.39 3.03 1.02
CA GLU A 80 -1.21 3.88 1.20
C GLU A 80 -0.34 3.42 2.39
N GLU A 81 -0.96 3.05 3.52
CA GLU A 81 -0.22 2.56 4.69
C GLU A 81 0.48 1.22 4.43
N VAL A 82 -0.18 0.34 3.67
CA VAL A 82 0.38 -0.95 3.25
C VAL A 82 1.55 -0.74 2.29
N ALA A 83 1.39 0.15 1.30
CA ALA A 83 2.47 0.52 0.39
C ALA A 83 3.67 1.08 1.16
N LEU A 84 3.45 2.05 2.06
CA LEU A 84 4.49 2.59 2.93
C LEU A 84 5.18 1.49 3.76
N SER A 85 4.44 0.50 4.26
CA SER A 85 5.04 -0.63 4.98
C SER A 85 5.98 -1.44 4.09
N GLY A 86 5.67 -1.61 2.81
CA GLY A 86 6.55 -2.29 1.87
C GLY A 86 7.78 -1.49 1.51
N GLU A 87 7.62 -0.19 1.28
CA GLU A 87 8.77 0.69 1.04
C GLU A 87 9.76 0.69 2.22
N ARG A 88 9.25 0.57 3.45
CA ARG A 88 10.11 0.41 4.64
C ARG A 88 10.93 -0.88 4.59
N LYS A 89 10.31 -2.00 4.18
CA LYS A 89 11.01 -3.29 4.05
C LYS A 89 12.06 -3.22 2.94
N GLU A 90 11.72 -2.65 1.78
CA GLU A 90 12.68 -2.42 0.69
C GLU A 90 13.92 -1.65 1.17
N ILE A 91 13.72 -0.58 1.95
CA ILE A 91 14.83 0.20 2.53
C ILE A 91 15.63 -0.63 3.53
N ILE A 92 14.98 -1.39 4.40
CA ILE A 92 15.66 -2.26 5.38
C ILE A 92 16.52 -3.28 4.64
N THR A 93 15.96 -4.04 3.70
CA THR A 93 16.68 -5.03 2.90
C THR A 93 17.85 -4.40 2.15
N LEU A 94 17.63 -3.23 1.54
CA LEU A 94 18.68 -2.51 0.82
C LEU A 94 19.85 -2.13 1.75
N LEU A 95 19.56 -1.67 2.97
CA LEU A 95 20.57 -1.33 3.98
C LEU A 95 21.24 -2.57 4.58
N GLU A 96 20.53 -3.70 4.70
CA GLU A 96 21.09 -5.00 5.11
C GLU A 96 22.16 -5.47 4.11
N GLU A 97 21.87 -5.35 2.81
CA GLU A 97 22.74 -5.86 1.75
C GLU A 97 23.95 -4.97 1.47
N ASN A 98 23.81 -3.65 1.59
CA ASN A 98 24.81 -2.68 1.13
C ASN A 98 25.40 -1.82 2.25
N GLY A 99 24.87 -1.91 3.47
CA GLY A 99 25.31 -1.11 4.61
C GLY A 99 24.86 0.36 4.55
N PRO A 100 25.51 1.25 5.32
CA PRO A 100 25.10 2.65 5.46
C PRO A 100 25.13 3.45 4.15
N MET A 101 24.01 4.07 3.78
CA MET A 101 23.85 4.79 2.51
C MET A 101 23.23 6.18 2.66
N TYR A 102 23.59 7.09 1.75
CA TYR A 102 22.99 8.42 1.69
C TYR A 102 21.54 8.36 1.15
N PRO A 103 20.63 9.24 1.62
CA PRO A 103 19.25 9.30 1.14
C PRO A 103 19.09 9.38 -0.38
N LYS A 104 20.00 10.11 -1.04
CA LYS A 104 20.02 10.24 -2.49
C LYS A 104 20.28 8.90 -3.17
N VAL A 105 21.29 8.17 -2.71
CA VAL A 105 21.66 6.85 -3.23
C VAL A 105 20.52 5.85 -3.01
N ILE A 106 19.89 5.86 -1.83
CA ILE A 106 18.72 5.02 -1.54
C ILE A 106 17.58 5.32 -2.52
N GLY A 107 17.27 6.60 -2.76
CA GLY A 107 16.24 7.01 -3.71
C GLY A 107 16.55 6.60 -5.14
N ASP A 108 17.81 6.75 -5.57
CA ASP A 108 18.28 6.39 -6.91
C ASP A 108 18.19 4.86 -7.15
N ILE A 109 18.62 4.04 -6.17
CA ILE A 109 18.56 2.58 -6.27
C ILE A 109 17.11 2.07 -6.32
N LEU A 110 16.25 2.59 -5.43
CA LEU A 110 14.84 2.21 -5.37
C LEU A 110 13.99 2.87 -6.47
N ARG A 111 14.58 3.76 -7.29
CA ARG A 111 13.90 4.57 -8.32
C ARG A 111 12.71 5.37 -7.76
N LYS A 112 12.84 5.89 -6.54
CA LYS A 112 11.79 6.66 -5.84
C LYS A 112 12.12 8.15 -5.82
N ASN A 113 11.09 8.98 -5.70
CA ASN A 113 11.25 10.44 -5.60
C ASN A 113 12.08 10.83 -4.36
N ALA A 114 13.09 11.68 -4.55
CA ALA A 114 14.02 12.07 -3.49
C ALA A 114 13.34 12.76 -2.28
N SER A 115 12.24 13.49 -2.48
CA SER A 115 11.44 14.10 -1.41
C SER A 115 10.71 13.03 -0.59
N THR A 116 10.02 12.11 -1.27
CA THR A 116 9.30 10.99 -0.65
C THR A 116 10.26 10.08 0.12
N THR A 117 11.39 9.71 -0.47
CA THR A 117 12.43 8.91 0.19
C THR A 117 12.94 9.60 1.45
N ARG A 118 13.21 10.90 1.41
CA ARG A 118 13.67 11.66 2.60
C ARG A 118 12.63 11.67 3.72
N ASN A 119 11.36 11.89 3.39
CA ASN A 119 10.28 11.85 4.38
C ASN A 119 10.15 10.44 4.98
N LEU A 120 10.14 9.40 4.14
CA LEU A 120 10.06 8.02 4.60
C LEU A 120 11.22 7.64 5.53
N LEU A 121 12.46 7.97 5.16
CA LEU A 121 13.64 7.73 6.01
C LEU A 121 13.55 8.47 7.34
N PHE A 122 13.06 9.70 7.33
CA PHE A 122 12.84 10.47 8.56
C PHE A 122 11.78 9.81 9.47
N LEU A 123 10.66 9.36 8.92
CA LEU A 123 9.62 8.64 9.66
C LEU A 123 10.13 7.29 10.20
N MET A 124 10.90 6.55 9.41
CA MET A 124 11.52 5.29 9.84
C MET A 124 12.51 5.51 10.99
N LYS A 125 13.29 6.60 10.93
CA LYS A 125 14.19 7.00 12.02
C LYS A 125 13.41 7.31 13.30
N GLN A 126 12.30 8.06 13.21
CA GLN A 126 11.47 8.34 14.39
C GLN A 126 10.92 7.06 15.04
N LYS A 127 10.64 6.03 14.23
CA LYS A 127 10.20 4.71 14.70
C LYS A 127 11.35 3.77 15.12
N ASN A 128 12.58 4.27 15.17
CA ASN A 128 13.79 3.50 15.49
C ASN A 128 14.02 2.27 14.59
N LEU A 129 13.46 2.27 13.37
CA LEU A 129 13.69 1.19 12.39
C LEU A 129 15.06 1.32 11.72
N ILE A 130 15.55 2.55 11.62
CA ILE A 130 16.86 2.91 11.06
C ILE A 130 17.45 4.05 11.89
N ILE A 131 18.76 4.25 11.77
CA ILE A 131 19.50 5.34 12.40
C ILE A 131 20.18 6.22 11.36
N ASN A 132 20.53 7.43 11.76
CA ASN A 132 21.39 8.30 10.95
C ASN A 132 22.80 8.30 11.55
N THR A 133 23.80 8.08 10.71
CA THR A 133 25.21 8.12 11.10
C THR A 133 25.70 9.57 11.19
N PRO A 134 26.81 9.85 11.92
CA PRO A 134 27.35 11.21 12.03
C PRO A 134 27.71 11.87 10.68
N ASP A 135 28.03 11.07 9.66
CA ASP A 135 28.32 11.53 8.30
C ASP A 135 27.08 11.69 7.42
N GLY A 136 25.87 11.56 7.98
CA GLY A 136 24.60 11.85 7.29
C GLY A 136 24.02 10.69 6.47
N ARG A 137 24.55 9.48 6.60
CA ARG A 137 23.99 8.27 5.98
C ARG A 137 22.92 7.66 6.86
N TYR A 138 22.07 6.82 6.29
CA TYR A 138 21.13 5.99 7.04
C TYR A 138 21.65 4.56 7.11
N ALA A 139 21.47 3.92 8.26
CA ALA A 139 21.92 2.57 8.55
C ALA A 139 20.88 1.83 9.40
N LEU A 140 20.98 0.51 9.47
CA LEU A 140 20.22 -0.26 10.46
C LEU A 140 20.71 0.06 11.87
N PRO A 141 19.81 0.02 12.88
CA PRO A 141 20.24 0.13 14.27
C PRO A 141 21.22 -1.02 14.59
N PRO A 142 22.23 -0.77 15.46
CA PRO A 142 23.09 -1.86 15.93
C PRO A 142 22.24 -2.96 16.57
N PRO A 143 22.65 -4.24 16.46
CA PRO A 143 21.94 -5.34 17.09
C PRO A 143 21.68 -5.00 18.56
N ASN A 144 20.44 -5.20 19.01
CA ASN A 144 20.10 -4.96 20.40
C ASN A 144 20.83 -6.01 21.24
N ILE A 145 22.03 -5.69 21.73
CA ILE A 145 22.79 -6.55 22.61
C ILE A 145 22.06 -6.52 23.95
N SER A 146 21.04 -7.37 24.09
CA SER A 146 20.50 -7.70 25.41
C SER A 146 21.61 -8.42 26.16
N ILE A 147 22.37 -7.67 26.96
CA ILE A 147 23.25 -8.22 27.98
C ILE A 147 22.29 -8.89 28.97
N ARG A 148 22.12 -10.22 28.85
CA ARG A 148 21.48 -10.99 29.92
C ARG A 148 22.42 -10.92 31.13
N PRO A 149 21.89 -10.64 32.33
CA PRO A 149 22.66 -10.68 33.57
C PRO A 149 23.19 -12.10 33.84
#